data_AF-A0A7S4EJZ9-F1
#
_entry.id   AF-A0A7S4EJZ9-F1
#
_cell.length_a   1.000
_cell.length_b   1.000
_cell.length_c   1.000
_cell.angle_alpha   90.00
_cell.angle_beta   90.00
_cell.angle_gamma   90.00
#
_symmetry.space_group_name_H-M   'P 1'
#
loop_
_entity.id
_entity.type
_entity.pdbx_description
1 polymer ?
#
loop_
_entity_poly.entity_id
_entity_poly.type
_entity_poly.pdbx_seq_one_letter_code
_entity_poly.pdbx_strand_id
1 'polypeptide(L)'
;MLLLEQFQQRLGCCFIGFRNSLLVLHLNNNAFTGTNGLSELHLWISSNRDWVNALYELHLHNNAFTGSIPTEIGWLRWLSELHLHNNANSNRDWVVESVI
;
A
#
# COMPACT_ATOMS: atom_id res chain seq x y z
N MET A 1 -3.26 -4.10 15.96
CA MET A 1 -2.18 -4.66 15.13
C MET A 1 -1.85 -3.61 14.11
N LEU A 2 -0.59 -3.16 14.04
CA LEU A 2 -0.18 -2.10 13.13
C LEU A 2 -0.27 -2.61 11.68
N LEU A 3 -0.68 -1.77 10.73
CA LEU A 3 -0.80 -2.17 9.33
C LEU A 3 0.52 -2.75 8.79
N LEU A 4 1.65 -2.18 9.21
CA LEU A 4 2.99 -2.70 8.91
C LEU A 4 3.18 -4.17 9.32
N GLU A 5 2.70 -4.56 10.50
CA GLU A 5 2.79 -5.95 10.96
C GLU A 5 1.95 -6.88 10.07
N GLN A 6 0.79 -6.42 9.59
CA GLN A 6 -0.06 -7.20 8.70
C GLN A 6 0.63 -7.45 7.35
N PHE A 7 1.27 -6.43 6.78
CA PHE A 7 2.09 -6.57 5.58
C PHE A 7 3.29 -7.50 5.83
N GLN A 8 4.01 -7.36 6.94
CA GLN A 8 5.16 -8.22 7.27
C GLN A 8 4.76 -9.68 7.47
N GLN A 9 3.61 -9.93 8.10
CA GLN A 9 3.08 -11.29 8.29
C GLN A 9 2.64 -11.93 6.97
N ARG A 10 2.16 -11.13 6.01
CA ARG A 10 1.67 -11.64 4.71
C ARG A 10 2.75 -11.72 3.63
N LEU A 11 3.67 -10.75 3.60
CA LEU A 11 4.74 -10.65 2.61
C LEU A 11 6.03 -11.33 3.08
N GLY A 12 6.26 -11.43 4.39
CA GLY A 12 7.31 -12.25 5.00
C GLY A 12 8.75 -11.96 4.54
N CYS A 13 9.71 -12.64 5.16
CA CYS A 13 11.13 -12.57 4.78
C CYS A 13 11.45 -13.24 3.42
N CYS A 14 10.48 -13.93 2.80
CA CYS A 14 10.65 -14.62 1.52
C CYS A 14 10.58 -13.66 0.30
N PHE A 15 10.13 -12.42 0.50
CA PHE A 15 10.06 -11.40 -0.55
C PHE A 15 11.42 -10.80 -0.95
N ILE A 16 12.48 -11.08 -0.18
CA ILE A 16 13.86 -10.61 -0.42
C ILE A 16 14.40 -11.08 -1.78
N GLY A 17 13.86 -12.16 -2.36
CA GLY A 17 14.26 -12.68 -3.67
C GLY A 17 13.73 -11.92 -4.89
N PHE A 18 12.69 -11.09 -4.73
CA PHE A 18 12.01 -10.40 -5.85
C PHE A 18 12.32 -8.90 -5.92
N ARG A 19 13.31 -8.42 -5.16
CA ARG A 19 13.55 -6.98 -4.96
C ARG A 19 13.77 -6.16 -6.25
N ASN A 20 14.13 -6.81 -7.35
CA ASN A 20 14.40 -6.16 -8.64
C ASN A 20 13.39 -6.50 -9.75
N SER A 21 12.30 -7.22 -9.45
CA SER A 21 11.41 -7.76 -10.49
C SER A 21 9.93 -7.65 -10.16
N LEU A 22 9.58 -7.16 -8.98
CA LEU A 22 8.19 -7.09 -8.57
C LEU A 22 7.47 -5.94 -9.26
N LEU A 23 6.92 -6.24 -10.43
CA LEU A 23 6.14 -5.31 -11.24
C LEU A 23 4.73 -5.12 -10.66
N VAL A 24 4.13 -6.20 -10.17
CA VAL A 24 2.73 -6.22 -9.72
C VAL A 24 2.64 -6.83 -8.33
N LEU A 25 1.92 -6.15 -7.42
CA LEU A 25 1.65 -6.64 -6.08
C LEU A 25 0.15 -6.77 -5.83
N HIS A 26 -0.30 -8.02 -5.66
CA HIS A 26 -1.67 -8.35 -5.31
C HIS A 26 -1.82 -8.52 -3.79
N LEU A 27 -2.56 -7.60 -3.17
CA LEU A 27 -2.93 -7.65 -1.76
C LEU A 27 -4.44 -7.49 -1.55
N ASN A 28 -5.19 -7.57 -2.63
CA ASN A 28 -6.64 -7.51 -2.62
C ASN A 28 -7.26 -8.74 -1.95
N ASN A 29 -8.51 -8.60 -1.53
CA ASN A 29 -9.28 -9.65 -0.83
C ASN A 29 -8.62 -10.11 0.48
N ASN A 30 -8.16 -9.17 1.28
CA ASN A 30 -7.65 -9.44 2.63
C ASN A 30 -8.50 -8.69 3.68
N ALA A 31 -8.18 -8.91 4.95
CA ALA A 31 -8.79 -8.20 6.07
C ALA A 31 -7.88 -7.06 6.58
N PHE A 32 -7.09 -6.44 5.70
CA PHE A 32 -6.16 -5.40 6.12
C PHE A 32 -6.91 -4.15 6.59
N THR A 33 -6.45 -3.57 7.70
CA THR A 33 -7.08 -2.42 8.36
C THR A 33 -6.04 -1.37 8.71
N GLY A 34 -6.41 -0.10 8.71
CA GLY A 34 -5.59 0.98 9.28
C GLY A 34 -6.50 2.08 9.79
N THR A 35 -6.55 2.30 11.10
CA THR A 35 -7.46 3.26 11.76
C THR A 35 -7.07 4.72 11.53
N ASN A 36 -5.81 4.98 11.15
CA ASN A 36 -5.31 6.27 10.67
C ASN A 36 -5.21 6.32 9.13
N GLY A 37 -5.73 5.29 8.47
CA GLY A 37 -5.71 5.08 7.04
C GLY A 37 -4.37 4.65 6.45
N LEU A 38 -4.13 5.05 5.20
CA LEU A 38 -2.89 4.75 4.47
C LEU A 38 -1.69 5.58 5.01
N SER A 39 -1.83 6.41 6.04
CA SER A 39 -0.69 7.00 6.75
C SER A 39 0.25 5.95 7.37
N GLU A 40 -0.24 4.74 7.67
CA GLU A 40 0.62 3.62 8.06
C GLU A 40 1.25 2.89 6.85
N LEU A 41 0.72 3.08 5.64
CA LEU A 41 1.36 2.62 4.40
C LEU A 41 2.68 3.36 4.17
N HIS A 42 2.81 4.62 4.63
CA HIS A 42 4.08 5.35 4.64
C HIS A 42 5.19 4.55 5.33
N LEU A 43 4.89 3.92 6.47
CA LEU A 43 5.89 3.15 7.23
C LEU A 43 6.34 1.92 6.45
N TRP A 44 5.42 1.27 5.72
CA TRP A 44 5.73 0.14 4.86
C TRP A 44 6.57 0.57 3.65
N ILE A 45 6.15 1.61 2.91
CA ILE A 45 6.90 2.17 1.78
C ILE A 45 8.32 2.60 2.23
N SER A 46 8.43 3.28 3.37
CA SER A 46 9.71 3.73 3.95
C SER A 46 10.61 2.55 4.32
N SER A 47 10.06 1.50 4.91
CA SER A 47 10.79 0.29 5.32
C SER A 47 11.20 -0.59 4.13
N ASN A 48 10.64 -0.34 2.95
CA ASN A 48 10.74 -1.23 1.80
C ASN A 48 11.15 -0.52 0.50
N ARG A 49 11.75 0.68 0.61
CA ARG A 49 12.13 1.56 -0.52
C ARG A 49 12.84 0.86 -1.67
N ASP A 50 13.76 -0.07 -1.38
CA ASP A 50 14.60 -0.69 -2.43
C ASP A 50 13.80 -1.46 -3.47
N TRP A 51 12.64 -2.02 -3.12
CA TRP A 51 11.88 -2.90 -4.02
C TRP A 51 10.50 -2.36 -4.38
N VAL A 52 9.86 -1.57 -3.51
CA VAL A 52 8.61 -0.88 -3.87
C VAL A 52 8.85 0.17 -4.96
N ASN A 53 10.08 0.64 -5.15
CA ASN A 53 10.40 1.53 -6.26
C ASN A 53 10.19 0.85 -7.62
N ALA A 54 10.35 -0.47 -7.75
CA ALA A 54 10.12 -1.17 -9.02
C ALA A 54 8.64 -1.50 -9.31
N LEU A 55 7.74 -1.15 -8.39
CA LEU A 55 6.33 -1.51 -8.49
C LEU A 55 5.63 -0.67 -9.57
N TYR A 56 4.94 -1.35 -10.48
CA TYR A 56 4.14 -0.76 -11.54
C TYR A 56 2.64 -0.81 -11.25
N GLU A 57 2.19 -1.87 -10.57
CA GLU A 57 0.78 -2.05 -10.23
C GLU A 57 0.60 -2.54 -8.78
N LEU A 58 -0.33 -1.91 -8.07
CA LEU A 58 -0.67 -2.21 -6.68
C LEU A 58 -2.17 -2.43 -6.51
N HIS A 59 -2.56 -3.65 -6.13
CA HIS A 59 -3.94 -3.97 -5.81
C HIS A 59 -4.19 -4.04 -4.31
N LEU A 60 -4.99 -3.10 -3.80
CA LEU A 60 -5.39 -3.00 -2.40
C LEU A 60 -6.91 -3.07 -2.22
N HIS A 61 -7.66 -3.30 -3.31
CA HIS A 61 -9.12 -3.38 -3.30
C HIS A 61 -9.65 -4.56 -2.45
N ASN A 62 -10.92 -4.49 -2.02
CA ASN A 62 -11.52 -5.52 -1.15
C ASN A 62 -10.71 -5.75 0.15
N ASN A 63 -10.42 -4.66 0.87
CA ASN A 63 -9.83 -4.66 2.21
C ASN A 63 -10.68 -3.77 3.15
N ALA A 64 -10.20 -3.51 4.36
CA ALA A 64 -10.83 -2.60 5.32
C ALA A 64 -9.96 -1.35 5.56
N PHE A 65 -9.28 -0.85 4.51
CA PHE A 65 -8.54 0.41 4.60
C PHE A 65 -9.49 1.61 4.77
N THR A 66 -9.08 2.56 5.61
CA THR A 66 -9.78 3.85 5.82
C THR A 66 -8.83 5.02 5.54
N GLY A 67 -9.24 6.28 5.76
CA GLY A 67 -8.40 7.48 5.62
C GLY A 67 -8.02 7.91 4.18
N SER A 68 -7.03 8.81 4.08
CA SER A 68 -6.47 9.47 2.90
C SER A 68 -5.35 8.66 2.26
N ILE A 69 -5.02 8.90 0.98
CA ILE A 69 -3.83 8.33 0.34
C ILE A 69 -2.60 9.16 0.78
N PRO A 70 -1.53 8.55 1.32
CA PRO A 70 -0.31 9.24 1.72
C PRO A 70 0.41 9.78 0.50
N THR A 71 1.04 10.94 0.63
CA THR A 71 1.89 11.50 -0.45
C THR A 71 3.06 10.63 -0.85
N GLU A 72 3.44 9.73 0.02
CA GLU A 72 4.55 8.81 -0.12
C GLU A 72 4.22 7.67 -1.09
N ILE A 73 2.95 7.53 -1.50
CA ILE A 73 2.62 6.81 -2.73
C ILE A 73 3.37 7.41 -3.93
N GLY A 74 3.62 8.72 -3.93
CA GLY A 74 4.41 9.43 -4.94
C GLY A 74 5.91 9.09 -4.92
N TRP A 75 6.38 8.33 -3.93
CA TRP A 75 7.74 7.76 -3.95
C TRP A 75 7.82 6.52 -4.84
N LEU A 76 6.69 5.89 -5.18
CA LEU A 76 6.61 4.76 -6.09
C LEU A 76 6.67 5.28 -7.53
N ARG A 77 7.86 5.69 -7.98
CA ARG A 77 8.06 6.45 -9.24
C ARG A 77 7.58 5.74 -10.50
N TRP A 78 7.46 4.42 -10.43
CA TRP A 78 7.06 3.57 -11.56
C TRP A 78 5.62 3.07 -11.45
N LEU A 79 4.90 3.40 -10.36
CA LEU A 79 3.52 2.98 -10.15
C LEU A 79 2.62 3.66 -11.18
N SER A 80 2.01 2.87 -12.05
CA SER A 80 1.06 3.30 -13.07
C SER A 80 -0.38 3.00 -12.67
N GLU A 81 -0.60 1.95 -11.88
CA GLU A 81 -1.94 1.49 -11.52
C GLU A 81 -2.08 1.26 -10.01
N LEU A 82 -3.11 1.87 -9.41
CA LEU A 82 -3.45 1.74 -7.99
C LEU A 82 -4.93 1.43 -7.83
N HIS A 83 -5.24 0.21 -7.39
CA HIS A 83 -6.62 -0.27 -7.25
C HIS A 83 -7.06 -0.24 -5.78
N LEU A 84 -7.94 0.71 -5.41
CA LEU A 84 -8.41 0.95 -4.02
C LEU A 84 -9.91 0.73 -3.79
N HIS A 85 -10.66 0.29 -4.80
CA HIS A 85 -12.11 0.11 -4.72
C HIS A 85 -12.53 -0.91 -3.65
N ASN A 86 -13.78 -0.87 -3.19
CA ASN A 86 -14.31 -1.79 -2.16
C ASN A 86 -13.44 -1.86 -0.90
N ASN A 87 -13.07 -0.69 -0.38
CA ASN A 87 -12.48 -0.56 0.95
C ASN A 87 -13.49 0.14 1.86
N ALA A 88 -13.30 0.07 3.18
CA ALA A 88 -14.26 0.55 4.19
C ALA A 88 -14.67 2.04 3.99
N ASN A 89 -13.89 2.82 3.24
CA ASN A 89 -14.16 4.22 2.89
C ASN A 89 -14.38 4.51 1.39
N SER A 90 -14.69 3.53 0.53
CA SER A 90 -14.87 3.78 -0.92
C SER A 90 -16.07 4.67 -1.30
N ASN A 91 -16.72 5.31 -0.32
CA ASN A 91 -17.86 6.20 -0.48
C ASN A 91 -17.55 7.68 -0.18
N ARG A 92 -16.30 8.03 0.13
CA ARG A 92 -15.80 9.42 0.13
C ARG A 92 -14.50 9.44 -0.64
N ASP A 93 -14.44 10.27 -1.69
CA ASP A 93 -13.27 10.43 -2.56
C ASP A 93 -11.98 10.38 -1.76
N TRP A 94 -11.11 9.42 -2.10
CA TRP A 94 -9.80 9.31 -1.49
C TRP A 94 -9.04 10.62 -1.69
N VAL A 95 -8.90 11.40 -0.63
CA VAL A 95 -8.12 12.63 -0.67
C VAL A 95 -6.65 12.23 -0.56
N VAL A 96 -5.83 12.64 -1.53
CA VAL A 96 -4.38 12.62 -1.36
C VAL A 96 -4.07 13.70 -0.34
N GLU A 97 -3.44 13.36 0.79
CA GLU A 97 -2.99 14.38 1.73
C GLU A 97 -2.09 15.36 0.97
N SER A 98 -2.39 16.64 0.93
CA SER A 98 -1.52 17.61 0.28
C SER A 98 -0.40 17.98 1.24
N VAL A 99 0.87 17.79 0.86
CA VAL A 99 2.00 18.41 1.56
C VAL A 99 1.90 19.91 1.34
N ILE A 100 1.53 20.65 2.39
CA ILE A 100 1.83 22.07 2.52
C ILE A 100 3.21 22.21 3.16
#